data_AF-A0A948G2H6-F1
#
_entry.id   AF-A0A948G2H6-F1
#
_cell.length_a   1.000
_cell.length_b   1.000
_cell.length_c   1.000
_cell.angle_alpha   90.00
_cell.angle_beta   90.00
_cell.angle_gamma   90.00
#
_symmetry.space_group_name_H-M   'P 1'
#
loop_
_entity.id
_entity.type
_entity.pdbx_description
1 polymer ?
#
loop_
_entity_poly.entity_id
_entity_poly.type
_entity_poly.pdbx_seq_one_letter_code
_entity_poly.pdbx_strand_id
1 'polypeptide(L)'
;MQMHRTQIYFPEEHLEILRQEAVKKGVSLARIIRSKVEAKTPAIKTAKKRKTKKIKMTGAGLLLKMAKQAEKQGFKGPKDLASNVDKYLYGA
;
A
#
# COMPACT_ATOMS: atom_id res chain seq x y z
N MET A 1 -7.76 -5.03 15.17
CA MET A 1 -6.30 -4.85 15.35
C MET A 1 -5.96 -5.44 16.71
N GLN A 2 -5.04 -6.38 16.79
CA GLN A 2 -4.64 -6.96 18.08
C GLN A 2 -3.59 -6.05 18.73
N MET A 3 -3.82 -5.65 19.99
CA MET A 3 -2.85 -4.88 20.78
C MET A 3 -2.17 -5.81 21.76
N HIS A 4 -0.83 -5.83 21.75
CA HIS A 4 -0.03 -6.54 22.73
C HIS A 4 0.45 -5.55 23.80
N ARG A 5 0.33 -5.94 25.07
CA ARG A 5 0.86 -5.17 26.21
C ARG A 5 2.31 -5.57 26.43
N THR A 6 3.19 -4.59 26.48
CA THR A 6 4.63 -4.80 26.73
C THR A 6 5.06 -3.96 27.93
N GLN A 7 5.93 -4.51 28.77
CA GLN A 7 6.60 -3.79 29.85
C GLN A 7 8.02 -3.43 29.38
N ILE A 8 8.40 -2.16 29.56
CA ILE A 8 9.72 -1.64 29.18
C ILE A 8 10.21 -0.73 30.30
N TYR A 9 11.51 -0.76 30.55
CA TYR A 9 12.15 0.09 31.55
C TYR A 9 12.59 1.40 30.91
N PHE A 10 12.39 2.50 31.63
CA PHE A 10 12.88 3.82 31.27
C PHE A 10 13.65 4.42 32.45
N PRO A 11 14.73 5.18 32.18
CA PRO A 11 15.27 6.11 33.17
C PRO A 11 14.19 7.10 33.62
N GLU A 12 14.24 7.51 34.89
CA GLU A 12 13.24 8.41 35.48
C GLU A 12 13.14 9.73 34.72
N GLU A 13 14.29 10.32 34.37
CA GLU A 13 14.38 11.57 33.58
C GLU A 13 13.59 11.49 32.27
N HIS A 14 13.72 10.37 31.55
CA HIS A 14 13.01 10.16 30.28
C HIS A 14 11.50 10.04 30.49
N LEU A 15 11.09 9.41 31.59
CA LEU A 15 9.69 9.21 31.91
C LEU A 15 9.02 10.55 32.29
N GLU A 16 9.72 11.41 33.02
CA GLU A 16 9.25 12.77 33.32
C GLU A 16 9.07 13.61 32.06
N ILE A 17 10.04 13.62 31.16
CA ILE A 17 9.95 14.34 29.89
C ILE A 17 8.71 13.88 29.10
N LEU A 18 8.47 12.56 29.03
CA LEU A 18 7.30 12.02 28.34
C LEU A 18 5.98 12.38 29.02
N ARG A 19 5.94 12.43 30.36
CA ARG A 19 4.76 12.89 31.12
C ARG A 19 4.47 14.36 30.87
N GLN A 20 5.47 15.22 30.90
CA GLN A 20 5.32 16.64 30.59
C GLN A 20 4.81 16.85 29.16
N GLU A 21 5.34 16.09 28.20
CA GLU A 21 4.89 16.12 26.80
C GLU A 21 3.41 15.67 26.67
N ALA A 22 3.02 14.63 27.43
CA ALA A 22 1.65 14.13 27.46
C ALA A 22 0.67 15.18 28.01
N VAL A 23 1.04 15.87 29.11
CA VAL A 23 0.25 16.96 29.69
C VAL A 23 0.12 18.13 28.72
N LYS A 24 1.23 18.60 28.14
CA LYS A 24 1.24 19.71 27.18
C LYS A 24 0.34 19.46 25.97
N LYS A 25 0.25 18.21 25.52
CA LYS A 25 -0.56 17.81 24.36
C LYS A 25 -1.97 17.33 24.71
N GLY A 26 -2.33 17.23 26.00
CA GLY A 26 -3.63 16.73 26.44
C GLY A 26 -3.91 15.28 26.01
N VAL A 27 -2.89 14.43 25.91
CA VAL A 27 -3.02 13.04 25.46
C VAL A 27 -2.39 12.07 26.45
N SER A 28 -2.77 10.79 26.38
CA SER A 28 -2.18 9.77 27.25
C SER A 28 -0.71 9.48 26.92
N LEU A 29 0.06 9.10 27.95
CA LEU A 29 1.46 8.70 27.82
C LEU A 29 1.64 7.58 26.76
N ALA A 30 0.74 6.60 26.75
CA ALA A 30 0.73 5.52 25.77
C ALA A 30 0.53 6.01 24.32
N ARG A 31 -0.18 7.13 24.11
CA ARG A 31 -0.34 7.73 22.78
C ARG A 31 0.94 8.43 22.33
N ILE A 32 1.64 9.12 23.22
CA ILE A 32 2.96 9.71 22.95
C ILE A 32 3.96 8.62 22.57
N ILE A 33 4.08 7.57 23.38
CA ILE A 33 5.00 6.45 23.13
C ILE A 33 4.71 5.82 21.76
N ARG A 34 3.44 5.49 21.47
CA ARG A 34 3.05 4.95 20.16
C ARG A 34 3.42 5.87 19.01
N SER A 35 3.15 7.17 19.12
CA SER A 35 3.47 8.13 18.05
C SER A 35 4.98 8.23 17.78
N LYS A 36 5.82 8.19 18.82
CA LYS A 36 7.28 8.21 18.67
C LYS A 36 7.81 6.93 18.02
N VAL A 37 7.24 5.77 18.40
CA VAL A 37 7.57 4.49 17.77
C VAL A 37 7.13 4.48 16.30
N GLU A 38 5.91 4.90 15.99
CA GLU A 38 5.41 4.97 14.61
C GLU A 38 6.20 5.95 13.72
N ALA A 39 6.71 7.04 14.30
CA ALA A 39 7.56 8.00 13.59
C ALA A 39 8.93 7.42 13.24
N LYS A 40 9.53 6.63 14.15
CA LYS A 40 10.84 6.01 13.97
C LYS A 40 10.82 4.70 13.18
N THR A 41 9.65 4.07 13.01
CA THR A 41 9.49 2.83 12.24
C THR A 41 8.71 3.07 10.94
N PRO A 42 9.31 3.70 9.91
CA PRO A 42 8.63 4.05 8.65
C PRO A 42 8.10 2.81 7.89
N ALA A 43 8.67 1.62 8.14
CA ALA A 43 8.27 0.36 7.53
C ALA A 43 6.81 -0.06 7.82
N ILE A 44 6.19 0.44 8.89
CA ILE A 44 4.80 0.08 9.24
C ILE A 44 3.79 0.87 8.37
N LYS A 45 4.15 2.10 7.96
CA LYS A 45 3.31 2.90 7.04
C LYS A 45 3.27 2.30 5.63
N THR A 46 4.38 1.73 5.16
CA THR A 46 4.43 0.99 3.88
C THR A 46 3.65 -0.32 3.95
N ALA A 47 3.66 -1.04 5.07
CA ALA A 47 2.85 -2.26 5.24
C ALA A 47 1.33 -1.97 5.27
N LYS A 48 0.88 -0.89 5.93
CA LYS A 48 -0.53 -0.46 5.90
C LYS A 48 -0.96 0.03 4.50
N LYS A 49 -0.12 0.81 3.80
CA LYS A 49 -0.39 1.24 2.41
C LYS A 49 -0.33 0.11 1.39
N ARG A 50 0.42 -0.97 1.64
CA ARG A 50 0.44 -2.17 0.76
C ARG A 50 -0.81 -3.03 0.88
N LYS A 51 -1.60 -2.89 1.96
CA LYS A 51 -2.91 -3.56 2.10
C LYS A 51 -4.04 -2.82 1.40
N THR A 52 -3.86 -1.56 1.02
CA THR A 52 -4.83 -0.85 0.19
C THR A 52 -4.68 -1.25 -1.27
N LYS A 53 -5.71 -1.98 -1.74
CA LYS A 53 -6.00 -2.32 -3.14
C LYS A 53 -5.03 -3.32 -3.79
N LYS A 54 -5.18 -4.60 -3.45
CA LYS A 54 -5.34 -5.57 -4.55
C LYS A 54 -6.64 -5.18 -5.26
N ILE A 55 -6.56 -4.25 -6.21
CA ILE A 55 -7.65 -4.08 -7.17
C ILE A 55 -7.80 -5.48 -7.75
N LYS A 56 -8.96 -6.12 -7.53
CA LYS A 56 -9.34 -7.30 -8.30
C LYS A 56 -9.49 -6.81 -9.73
N MET A 57 -8.38 -6.65 -10.43
CA MET A 57 -8.42 -6.41 -11.86
C MET A 57 -9.03 -7.67 -12.43
N THR A 58 -10.25 -7.53 -12.94
CA THR A 58 -10.88 -8.56 -13.75
C THR A 58 -9.94 -8.89 -14.92
N GLY A 59 -9.96 -10.13 -15.41
CA GLY A 59 -9.10 -10.53 -16.54
C GLY A 59 -9.22 -9.57 -17.72
N ALA A 60 -10.44 -9.09 -18.00
CA ALA A 60 -10.71 -8.05 -18.99
C ALA A 60 -9.95 -6.73 -18.74
N GLY A 61 -9.87 -6.27 -17.49
CA GLY A 61 -9.11 -5.07 -17.15
C GLY A 61 -7.61 -5.24 -17.39
N LEU A 62 -7.07 -6.43 -17.13
CA LEU A 62 -5.65 -6.71 -17.36
C LEU A 62 -5.32 -6.69 -18.85
N LEU A 63 -6.16 -7.33 -19.67
CA LEU A 63 -6.04 -7.35 -21.12
C LEU A 63 -6.11 -5.93 -21.71
N LEU A 64 -7.06 -5.10 -21.24
CA LEU A 64 -7.17 -3.71 -21.68
C LEU A 64 -5.90 -2.88 -21.35
N LYS A 65 -5.30 -3.13 -20.19
CA LYS A 65 -4.06 -2.44 -19.78
C LYS A 65 -2.88 -2.87 -20.65
N MET A 66 -2.78 -4.16 -20.97
CA MET A 66 -1.74 -4.68 -21.87
C MET A 66 -1.90 -4.11 -23.28
N ALA A 67 -3.13 -4.06 -23.82
CA ALA A 67 -3.40 -3.46 -25.12
C ALA A 67 -2.94 -2.00 -25.19
N LYS A 68 -3.32 -1.17 -24.20
CA LYS A 68 -2.89 0.23 -24.12
C LYS A 68 -1.38 0.40 -23.99
N GLN A 69 -0.69 -0.57 -23.37
CA GLN A 69 0.76 -0.54 -23.26
C GLN A 69 1.44 -0.92 -24.59
N ALA A 70 0.91 -1.91 -25.30
CA ALA A 70 1.39 -2.30 -26.62
C ALA A 70 1.23 -1.17 -27.65
N GLU A 71 0.10 -0.46 -27.64
CA GLU A 71 -0.12 0.73 -28.47
C GLU A 71 0.94 1.81 -28.22
N LYS A 72 1.28 2.07 -26.94
CA LYS A 72 2.32 3.04 -26.57
C LYS A 72 3.72 2.64 -27.04
N GLN A 73 3.97 1.34 -27.19
CA GLN A 73 5.22 0.80 -27.73
C GLN A 73 5.21 0.77 -29.27
N GLY A 74 4.18 1.33 -29.91
CA GLY A 74 4.06 1.38 -31.37
C GLY A 74 3.56 0.09 -32.00
N PHE A 75 3.15 -0.90 -31.20
CA PHE A 75 2.57 -2.13 -31.71
C PHE A 75 1.16 -1.84 -32.23
N LYS A 76 0.94 -2.07 -33.52
CA LYS A 76 -0.36 -1.93 -34.17
C LYS A 76 -0.88 -3.31 -34.51
N GLY A 77 -2.11 -3.60 -34.10
CA GLY A 77 -2.79 -4.84 -34.46
C GLY A 77 -3.03 -4.94 -35.98
N PRO A 78 -3.28 -6.14 -36.50
CA PRO A 78 -3.71 -6.33 -37.89
C PRO A 78 -4.95 -5.49 -38.19
N LYS A 79 -4.94 -4.76 -39.32
CA LYS A 79 -6.06 -3.89 -39.72
C LYS A 79 -7.33 -4.67 -40.07
N ASP A 80 -7.15 -5.92 -40.45
CA ASP A 80 -8.16 -6.88 -40.90
C ASP A 80 -8.65 -7.80 -39.76
N LEU A 81 -8.27 -7.54 -38.52
CA LEU A 81 -8.60 -8.41 -37.38
C LEU A 81 -10.11 -8.62 -37.21
N ALA A 82 -10.93 -7.61 -37.53
CA ALA A 82 -12.39 -7.72 -37.46
C ALA A 82 -13.00 -8.59 -38.57
N SER A 83 -12.34 -8.68 -39.73
CA SER A 83 -12.82 -9.46 -40.88
C SER A 83 -12.26 -10.89 -40.90
N ASN A 84 -11.09 -11.10 -40.28
CA ASN A 84 -10.35 -12.37 -40.32
C ASN A 84 -10.19 -12.99 -38.91
N VAL A 85 -11.20 -12.86 -38.07
CA VAL A 85 -11.17 -13.35 -36.68
C VAL A 85 -10.79 -14.84 -36.62
N ASP A 86 -11.41 -15.66 -37.45
CA ASP A 86 -11.20 -17.11 -37.44
C ASP A 86 -9.78 -17.50 -37.83
N LYS A 87 -9.19 -16.78 -38.79
CA LYS A 87 -7.80 -16.97 -39.19
C LYS A 87 -6.84 -16.69 -38.05
N TYR A 88 -7.07 -15.63 -37.27
CA TYR A 88 -6.19 -15.24 -36.16
C TYR A 88 -6.43 -16.05 -34.88
N LEU A 89 -7.64 -16.55 -34.65
CA LEU A 89 -7.97 -17.35 -33.46
C LEU A 89 -7.75 -18.85 -33.67
N TYR A 90 -7.99 -19.36 -34.88
CA TYR A 90 -8.06 -20.79 -35.16
C TYR A 90 -7.16 -21.25 -36.33
N GLY A 91 -6.51 -20.32 -37.05
CA GLY A 91 -5.49 -20.66 -38.06
C GLY A 91 -6.03 -21.21 -39.40
N ALA A 92 -7.32 -20.98 -39.70
CA ALA A 92 -7.96 -21.38 -40.94
C ALA A 92 -7.69 -20.41 -42.11
#